data_AF-A0A846UGG0-F1
#
_entry.id   AF-A0A846UGG0-F1
#
_cell.length_a   1.000
_cell.length_b   1.000
_cell.length_c   1.000
_cell.angle_alpha   90.00
_cell.angle_beta   90.00
_cell.angle_gamma   90.00
#
_symmetry.space_group_name_H-M   'P 1'
#
loop_
_entity.id
_entity.type
_entity.pdbx_description
1 polymer ?
#
loop_
_entity_poly.entity_id
_entity_poly.type
_entity_poly.pdbx_seq_one_letter_code
_entity_poly.pdbx_strand_id
1 'polypeptide(L)'
;MHRHRPCDAAARSRGFTLFEAVIVIAITGVLAGIVANFIVLPVRLYLSTVARAGLVEAADTALRRIARDLRAALPNSVRVNASGLAVELIPTTGIARYRTEGSDALVFGSIDTSFDLIGPALTLKSAQQLVFFNLGSGITGSDAYAPNGTATEQADSNRRTATNAAGPATAITMSSLAGLPLMDFASPYRVFAVDTPVTYRCDLGAGTVTRYSGYGFQASQPDPPTGGASSVLATGVTACRFAYDSAVVAMSAGLVSLQLTLATTSTSGTESITLHHEAHVDNAP
;
A
#
# COMPACT_ATOMS: atom_id res chain seq x y z
N MET A 1 81.40 48.27 49.46
CA MET A 1 80.17 47.47 49.68
C MET A 1 79.14 47.94 48.67
N HIS A 2 78.30 47.16 47.99
CA HIS A 2 78.23 45.76 47.61
C HIS A 2 77.22 45.78 46.43
N ARG A 3 77.41 44.90 45.44
CA ARG A 3 76.60 44.72 44.22
C ARG A 3 75.07 44.66 44.47
N HIS A 4 74.25 44.98 43.47
CA HIS A 4 73.50 43.97 42.69
C HIS A 4 72.76 44.61 41.49
N ARG A 5 73.05 44.10 40.29
CA ARG A 5 72.22 44.28 39.08
C ARG A 5 71.13 43.19 39.08
N PRO A 6 69.88 43.50 38.75
CA PRO A 6 68.96 42.53 38.18
C PRO A 6 69.26 42.39 36.67
N CYS A 7 69.38 41.14 36.20
CA CYS A 7 69.41 40.81 34.79
C CYS A 7 67.97 40.76 34.26
N ASP A 8 67.60 41.71 33.40
CA ASP A 8 66.44 41.54 32.53
C ASP A 8 66.81 40.57 31.41
N ALA A 9 66.23 39.37 31.45
CA ALA A 9 66.26 38.45 30.33
C ALA A 9 65.33 39.00 29.24
N ALA A 10 65.85 39.86 28.37
CA ALA A 10 65.16 40.31 27.18
C ALA A 10 64.90 39.10 26.27
N ALA A 11 63.65 38.63 26.24
CA ALA A 11 63.20 37.66 25.25
C ALA A 11 63.39 38.29 23.87
N ARG A 12 64.40 37.81 23.12
CA ARG A 12 64.61 38.19 21.71
C ARG A 12 63.39 37.76 20.91
N SER A 13 62.54 38.72 20.55
CA SER A 13 61.57 38.57 19.48
C SER A 13 62.34 38.33 18.17
N ARG A 14 62.40 37.08 17.73
CA ARG A 14 62.91 36.72 16.40
C ARG A 14 61.89 37.22 15.38
N GLY A 15 62.23 38.26 14.63
CA GLY A 15 61.43 38.74 13.51
C GLY A 15 61.38 37.69 12.40
N PHE A 16 60.17 37.47 11.88
CA PHE A 16 59.91 36.51 10.80
C PHE A 16 60.21 37.16 9.44
N THR A 17 60.82 36.41 8.51
CA THR A 17 61.13 36.95 7.18
C THR A 17 59.94 36.81 6.24
N LEU A 18 59.80 37.73 5.28
CA LEU A 18 58.73 37.69 4.27
C LEU A 18 58.71 36.36 3.50
N PHE A 19 59.88 35.79 3.23
CA PHE A 19 60.02 34.50 2.56
C PHE A 19 59.44 33.34 3.39
N GLU A 20 59.70 33.34 4.70
CA GLU A 20 59.15 32.34 5.63
C GLU A 20 57.62 32.42 5.68
N ALA A 21 57.05 33.64 5.60
CA ALA A 21 55.60 33.85 5.53
C ALA A 21 54.97 33.28 4.27
N VAL A 22 55.60 33.53 3.12
CA VAL A 22 55.11 33.05 1.84
C VAL A 22 55.11 31.53 1.79
N ILE A 23 56.18 30.87 2.27
CA ILE A 23 56.25 29.41 2.33
C ILE A 23 55.18 28.83 3.25
N VAL A 24 54.97 29.41 4.43
CA VAL A 24 53.97 28.92 5.39
C VAL A 24 52.56 29.02 4.80
N ILE A 25 52.20 30.14 4.18
CA ILE A 25 50.89 30.31 3.55
C ILE A 25 50.72 29.34 2.38
N ALA A 26 51.76 29.12 1.57
CA ALA A 26 51.72 28.18 0.45
C ALA A 26 51.51 26.73 0.93
N ILE A 27 52.30 26.28 1.91
CA ILE A 27 52.21 24.91 2.45
C ILE A 27 50.87 24.69 3.15
N THR A 28 50.43 25.65 3.97
CA THR A 28 49.12 25.54 4.66
C THR A 28 47.96 25.53 3.66
N GLY A 29 48.03 26.29 2.57
CA GLY A 29 47.04 26.25 1.49
C GLY A 29 46.94 24.87 0.83
N VAL A 30 48.08 24.26 0.49
CA VAL A 30 48.11 22.90 -0.11
C VAL A 30 47.59 21.86 0.87
N LEU A 31 48.03 21.88 2.13
CA LEU A 31 47.57 20.95 3.16
C LEU A 31 46.08 21.10 3.45
N ALA A 32 45.57 22.33 3.56
CA ALA A 32 44.15 22.60 3.75
C ALA A 32 43.30 22.05 2.60
N GLY A 33 43.76 22.19 1.35
CA GLY A 33 43.09 21.60 0.17
C GLY A 33 43.04 20.07 0.22
N ILE A 34 44.14 19.42 0.61
CA ILE A 34 44.20 17.96 0.77
C ILE A 34 43.23 17.50 1.87
N VAL A 35 43.28 18.13 3.05
CA VAL A 35 42.42 17.79 4.19
C VAL A 35 40.94 18.01 3.85
N ALA A 36 40.61 19.08 3.13
CA ALA A 36 39.23 19.35 2.70
C ALA A 36 38.65 18.20 1.87
N ASN A 37 39.42 17.66 0.91
CA ASN A 37 38.95 16.52 0.09
C ASN A 37 38.79 15.24 0.92
N PHE A 38 39.68 14.98 1.88
CA PHE A 38 39.59 13.83 2.77
C PHE A 38 38.40 13.87 3.74
N ILE A 39 37.86 15.06 4.04
CA ILE A 39 36.68 15.20 4.92
C ILE A 39 35.39 15.21 4.09
N VAL A 40 35.36 15.97 3.00
CA VAL A 40 34.14 16.18 2.22
C VAL A 40 33.66 14.89 1.56
N LEU A 41 34.57 14.07 1.03
CA LEU A 41 34.19 12.84 0.32
C LEU A 41 33.56 11.80 1.27
N PRO A 42 34.16 11.42 2.42
CA PRO A 42 33.53 10.50 3.37
C PRO A 42 32.19 11.00 3.92
N VAL A 43 32.06 12.31 4.19
CA VAL A 43 30.79 12.90 4.65
C VAL A 43 29.71 12.77 3.58
N ARG A 44 30.03 13.08 2.30
CA ARG A 44 29.07 12.91 1.20
C ARG A 44 28.65 11.46 1.01
N LEU A 45 29.58 10.51 1.11
CA LEU A 45 29.30 9.07 1.03
C LEU A 45 28.44 8.57 2.19
N TYR A 46 28.68 9.10 3.39
CA TYR A 46 27.83 8.80 4.55
C TYR A 46 26.41 9.32 4.33
N LEU A 47 26.26 10.57 3.89
CA LEU A 47 24.94 11.17 3.62
C LEU A 47 24.18 10.43 2.51
N SER A 48 24.84 10.03 1.43
CA SER A 48 24.20 9.23 0.37
C SER A 48 23.76 7.86 0.88
N THR A 49 24.56 7.22 1.73
CA THR A 49 24.21 5.93 2.35
C THR A 49 22.96 6.05 3.23
N VAL A 50 22.88 7.09 4.06
CA VAL A 50 21.70 7.36 4.90
C VAL A 50 20.46 7.68 4.05
N ALA A 51 20.61 8.51 3.03
CA ALA A 51 19.50 8.85 2.12
C ALA A 51 18.96 7.62 1.40
N ARG A 52 19.85 6.77 0.88
CA ARG A 52 19.47 5.53 0.21
C ARG A 52 18.79 4.54 1.16
N ALA A 53 19.28 4.41 2.39
CA ALA A 53 18.65 3.57 3.40
C ALA A 53 17.21 4.02 3.69
N GLY A 54 16.99 5.34 3.86
CA GLY A 54 15.66 5.90 4.08
C GLY A 54 14.70 5.69 2.90
N LEU A 55 15.19 5.81 1.66
CA LEU A 55 14.39 5.52 0.47
C LEU A 55 13.98 4.04 0.39
N VAL A 56 14.91 3.12 0.70
CA VAL A 56 14.64 1.67 0.70
C VAL A 56 13.61 1.32 1.77
N GLU A 57 13.76 1.84 2.99
CA GLU A 57 12.82 1.59 4.10
C GLU A 57 11.41 2.11 3.78
N ALA A 58 11.31 3.32 3.22
CA ALA A 58 10.03 3.92 2.82
C ALA A 58 9.35 3.09 1.71
N ALA A 59 10.09 2.70 0.68
CA ALA A 59 9.56 1.91 -0.41
C ALA A 59 9.14 0.50 0.04
N ASP A 60 9.96 -0.20 0.82
CA ASP A 60 9.65 -1.54 1.34
C ASP A 60 8.45 -1.51 2.28
N THR A 61 8.36 -0.51 3.17
CA THR A 61 7.20 -0.34 4.06
C THR A 61 5.91 -0.13 3.27
N ALA A 62 5.94 0.73 2.24
CA ALA A 62 4.79 0.97 1.37
C ALA A 62 4.39 -0.30 0.61
N LEU A 63 5.34 -0.98 -0.03
CA LEU A 63 5.08 -2.20 -0.81
C LEU A 63 4.57 -3.35 0.06
N ARG A 64 5.16 -3.56 1.26
CA ARG A 64 4.68 -4.59 2.20
C ARG A 64 3.29 -4.30 2.73
N ARG A 65 2.95 -3.02 2.94
CA ARG A 65 1.59 -2.63 3.33
C ARG A 65 0.59 -2.97 2.22
N ILE A 66 0.87 -2.61 0.98
CA ILE A 66 0.03 -2.97 -0.18
C ILE A 66 -0.10 -4.48 -0.31
N ALA A 67 1.02 -5.21 -0.22
CA ALA A 67 1.02 -6.68 -0.31
C ALA A 67 0.25 -7.37 0.81
N ARG A 68 0.18 -6.81 2.02
CA ARG A 68 -0.66 -7.35 3.09
C ARG A 68 -2.14 -7.19 2.78
N ASP A 69 -2.56 -6.03 2.30
CA ASP A 69 -3.96 -5.80 1.91
C ASP A 69 -4.34 -6.69 0.71
N LEU A 70 -3.43 -6.89 -0.26
CA LEU A 70 -3.64 -7.79 -1.41
C LEU A 70 -3.84 -9.24 -1.00
N ARG A 71 -3.08 -9.75 -0.02
CA ARG A 71 -3.27 -11.14 0.48
C ARG A 71 -4.61 -11.37 1.16
N ALA A 72 -5.23 -10.30 1.68
CA ALA A 72 -6.55 -10.34 2.29
C ALA A 72 -7.65 -9.83 1.34
N ALA A 73 -7.36 -9.69 0.05
CA ALA A 73 -8.35 -9.28 -0.93
C ALA A 73 -9.40 -10.39 -1.13
N LEU A 74 -10.62 -9.98 -1.42
CA LEU A 74 -11.67 -10.85 -1.92
C LEU A 74 -11.18 -11.49 -3.23
N PRO A 75 -11.36 -12.82 -3.41
CA PRO A 75 -11.03 -13.51 -4.65
C PRO A 75 -11.54 -12.78 -5.89
N ASN A 76 -10.69 -12.64 -6.91
CA ASN A 76 -10.99 -11.98 -8.19
C ASN A 76 -11.42 -10.48 -8.07
N SER A 77 -11.22 -9.84 -6.92
CA SER A 77 -11.56 -8.41 -6.74
C SER A 77 -10.43 -7.45 -7.11
N VAL A 78 -9.20 -7.94 -7.24
CA VAL A 78 -8.07 -7.08 -7.56
C VAL A 78 -8.18 -6.61 -9.00
N ARG A 79 -8.09 -5.29 -9.20
CA ARG A 79 -8.03 -4.68 -10.53
C ARG A 79 -7.03 -3.54 -10.56
N VAL A 80 -6.38 -3.41 -11.70
CA VAL A 80 -5.40 -2.35 -11.96
C VAL A 80 -5.95 -1.46 -13.07
N ASN A 81 -5.84 -0.15 -12.90
CA ASN A 81 -6.33 0.80 -13.88
C ASN A 81 -5.51 0.73 -15.19
N ALA A 82 -6.03 1.31 -16.27
CA ALA A 82 -5.39 1.25 -17.59
C ALA A 82 -3.98 1.88 -17.62
N SER A 83 -3.69 2.86 -16.76
CA SER A 83 -2.36 3.48 -16.67
C SER A 83 -1.34 2.66 -15.88
N GLY A 84 -1.78 1.63 -15.15
CA GLY A 84 -0.91 0.86 -14.24
C GLY A 84 -0.42 1.67 -13.04
N LEU A 85 -1.13 2.74 -12.67
CA LEU A 85 -0.78 3.62 -11.55
C LEU A 85 -1.72 3.50 -10.35
N ALA A 86 -2.82 2.76 -10.49
CA ALA A 86 -3.73 2.48 -9.38
C ALA A 86 -4.08 1.00 -9.34
N VAL A 87 -3.95 0.41 -8.15
CA VAL A 87 -4.45 -0.94 -7.84
C VAL A 87 -5.58 -0.81 -6.82
N GLU A 88 -6.70 -1.44 -7.12
CA GLU A 88 -7.87 -1.51 -6.26
C GLU A 88 -8.15 -2.95 -5.87
N LEU A 89 -8.63 -3.14 -4.64
CA LEU A 89 -9.03 -4.43 -4.10
C LEU A 89 -10.20 -4.26 -3.12
N ILE A 90 -10.96 -5.33 -2.90
CA ILE A 90 -11.99 -5.40 -1.86
C ILE A 90 -11.43 -6.17 -0.66
N PRO A 91 -11.24 -5.56 0.53
CA PRO A 91 -10.68 -6.27 1.67
C PRO A 91 -11.70 -7.24 2.28
N THR A 92 -11.27 -8.49 2.53
CA THR A 92 -12.05 -9.49 3.26
C THR A 92 -11.80 -9.36 4.76
N THR A 93 -12.87 -9.41 5.55
CA THR A 93 -12.85 -9.38 7.02
C THR A 93 -13.19 -10.72 7.65
N GLY A 94 -13.93 -11.57 6.94
CA GLY A 94 -14.32 -12.89 7.40
C GLY A 94 -14.89 -13.73 6.28
N ILE A 95 -14.93 -15.04 6.53
CA ILE A 95 -15.42 -16.04 5.59
C ILE A 95 -16.23 -17.07 6.37
N ALA A 96 -17.34 -17.52 5.79
CA ALA A 96 -18.14 -18.62 6.33
C ALA A 96 -18.72 -19.46 5.19
N ARG A 97 -19.36 -20.57 5.54
CA ARG A 97 -20.08 -21.42 4.59
C ARG A 97 -21.56 -21.32 4.86
N TYR A 98 -22.37 -21.03 3.85
CA TYR A 98 -23.81 -21.03 3.99
C TYR A 98 -24.36 -22.46 3.82
N ARG A 99 -25.51 -22.71 4.44
CA ARG A 99 -26.23 -23.97 4.30
C ARG A 99 -26.95 -24.02 2.95
N THR A 100 -26.89 -25.17 2.28
CA THR A 100 -27.54 -25.41 0.98
C THR A 100 -28.76 -26.34 1.08
N GLU A 101 -28.92 -27.05 2.19
CA GLU A 101 -30.00 -28.01 2.43
C GLU A 101 -30.45 -28.00 3.91
N GLY A 102 -31.72 -28.31 4.16
CA GLY A 102 -32.30 -28.35 5.50
C GLY A 102 -33.02 -27.05 5.87
N SER A 103 -33.09 -26.76 7.18
CA SER A 103 -33.73 -25.54 7.70
C SER A 103 -32.87 -24.30 7.38
N ASP A 104 -33.52 -23.22 6.93
CA ASP A 104 -32.91 -21.91 6.61
C ASP A 104 -31.66 -22.01 5.70
N ALA A 105 -31.75 -22.87 4.67
CA ALA A 105 -30.75 -22.92 3.61
C ALA A 105 -30.92 -21.72 2.66
N LEU A 106 -29.79 -21.15 2.22
CA LEU A 106 -29.79 -20.01 1.30
C LEU A 106 -30.35 -20.43 -0.07
N VAL A 107 -31.39 -19.73 -0.53
CA VAL A 107 -32.03 -19.97 -1.83
C VAL A 107 -31.59 -18.94 -2.87
N PHE A 108 -30.97 -19.43 -3.95
CA PHE A 108 -30.62 -18.62 -5.12
C PHE A 108 -31.80 -18.50 -6.08
N GLY A 109 -31.83 -17.43 -6.88
CA GLY A 109 -32.88 -17.13 -7.86
C GLY A 109 -34.21 -16.66 -7.28
N SER A 110 -34.37 -16.68 -5.95
CA SER A 110 -35.53 -16.15 -5.23
C SER A 110 -35.10 -15.12 -4.19
N ILE A 111 -35.99 -14.20 -3.84
CA ILE A 111 -35.71 -13.27 -2.74
C ILE A 111 -35.59 -14.07 -1.45
N ASP A 112 -34.39 -14.08 -0.90
CA ASP A 112 -34.08 -14.67 0.39
C ASP A 112 -33.39 -13.63 1.26
N THR A 113 -33.77 -13.57 2.54
CA THR A 113 -33.34 -12.53 3.49
C THR A 113 -32.65 -13.09 4.72
N SER A 114 -32.63 -14.41 4.89
CA SER A 114 -31.90 -15.08 5.96
C SER A 114 -31.31 -16.40 5.51
N PHE A 115 -30.23 -16.82 6.15
CA PHE A 115 -29.71 -18.17 6.00
C PHE A 115 -28.82 -18.56 7.18
N ASP A 116 -28.76 -19.85 7.46
CA ASP A 116 -27.87 -20.42 8.45
C ASP A 116 -26.47 -20.72 7.89
N LEU A 117 -25.46 -20.55 8.73
CA LEU A 117 -24.09 -20.94 8.45
C LEU A 117 -23.82 -22.39 8.87
N ILE A 118 -22.85 -23.00 8.19
CA ILE A 118 -22.24 -24.28 8.57
C ILE A 118 -20.86 -23.98 9.15
N GLY A 119 -20.70 -24.30 10.44
CA GLY A 119 -19.43 -24.18 11.15
C GLY A 119 -19.39 -22.96 12.08
N PRO A 120 -18.23 -22.29 12.24
CA PRO A 120 -18.08 -21.18 13.18
C PRO A 120 -18.91 -19.96 12.77
N ALA A 121 -19.25 -19.14 13.76
CA ALA A 121 -19.94 -17.88 13.52
C ALA A 121 -19.09 -16.91 12.69
N LEU A 122 -19.73 -16.19 11.77
CA LEU A 122 -19.12 -15.09 11.04
C LEU A 122 -19.19 -13.82 11.89
N THR A 123 -18.05 -13.19 12.16
CA THR A 123 -18.02 -11.91 12.90
C THR A 123 -18.26 -10.77 11.92
N LEU A 124 -19.35 -10.02 12.13
CA LEU A 124 -19.77 -8.93 11.26
C LEU A 124 -19.59 -7.57 11.95
N LYS A 125 -19.34 -6.52 11.15
CA LYS A 125 -19.55 -5.13 11.55
C LYS A 125 -20.98 -4.70 11.18
N SER A 126 -21.41 -3.53 11.66
CA SER A 126 -22.68 -2.94 11.26
C SER A 126 -22.72 -2.69 9.74
N ALA A 127 -23.81 -3.08 9.09
CA ALA A 127 -24.04 -2.91 7.64
C ALA A 127 -22.90 -3.49 6.76
N GLN A 128 -22.30 -4.61 7.20
CA GLN A 128 -21.24 -5.30 6.46
C GLN A 128 -21.74 -5.73 5.08
N GLN A 129 -20.88 -5.62 4.06
CA GLN A 129 -21.18 -6.18 2.75
C GLN A 129 -20.84 -7.67 2.74
N LEU A 130 -21.75 -8.47 2.21
CA LEU A 130 -21.60 -9.90 1.99
C LEU A 130 -21.45 -10.14 0.50
N VAL A 131 -20.48 -10.94 0.11
CA VAL A 131 -20.25 -11.31 -1.29
C VAL A 131 -20.29 -12.82 -1.44
N PHE A 132 -20.97 -13.26 -2.49
CA PHE A 132 -21.14 -14.66 -2.85
C PHE A 132 -20.38 -14.93 -4.15
N PHE A 133 -19.59 -15.99 -4.23
CA PHE A 133 -18.97 -16.50 -5.46
C PHE A 133 -18.47 -15.44 -6.47
N ASN A 134 -17.46 -14.65 -6.09
CA ASN A 134 -16.97 -13.56 -6.94
C ASN A 134 -16.04 -14.06 -8.06
N LEU A 135 -16.46 -13.88 -9.32
CA LEU A 135 -15.68 -14.24 -10.50
C LEU A 135 -14.90 -13.05 -11.08
N GLY A 136 -15.20 -11.84 -10.61
CA GLY A 136 -14.45 -10.64 -10.90
C GLY A 136 -15.23 -9.58 -11.67
N SER A 137 -14.54 -8.49 -11.99
CA SER A 137 -15.19 -7.30 -12.55
C SER A 137 -15.71 -7.53 -13.97
N GLY A 138 -16.95 -7.10 -14.23
CA GLY A 138 -17.61 -7.22 -15.52
C GLY A 138 -18.31 -8.56 -15.78
N ILE A 139 -18.28 -9.50 -14.83
CA ILE A 139 -19.05 -10.74 -14.91
C ILE A 139 -20.44 -10.49 -14.31
N THR A 140 -21.46 -10.40 -15.17
CA THR A 140 -22.85 -10.24 -14.75
C THR A 140 -23.23 -11.33 -13.76
N GLY A 141 -23.85 -10.93 -12.65
CA GLY A 141 -24.21 -11.83 -11.57
C GLY A 141 -23.10 -12.02 -10.54
N SER A 142 -21.84 -12.13 -10.95
CA SER A 142 -20.72 -12.51 -10.07
C SER A 142 -19.65 -11.41 -9.88
N ASP A 143 -20.05 -10.14 -10.02
CA ASP A 143 -19.18 -8.96 -9.83
C ASP A 143 -19.52 -8.20 -8.54
N ALA A 144 -18.60 -8.25 -7.58
CA ALA A 144 -18.74 -7.56 -6.29
C ALA A 144 -18.73 -6.03 -6.40
N TYR A 145 -18.18 -5.46 -7.48
CA TYR A 145 -18.21 -4.03 -7.77
C TYR A 145 -19.50 -3.56 -8.43
N ALA A 146 -20.37 -4.49 -8.84
CA ALA A 146 -21.63 -4.14 -9.47
C ALA A 146 -22.50 -3.25 -8.53
N PRO A 147 -23.34 -2.38 -9.12
CA PRO A 147 -24.35 -1.64 -8.37
C PRO A 147 -25.25 -2.60 -7.58
N ASN A 148 -25.77 -2.15 -6.43
CA ASN A 148 -26.48 -3.02 -5.48
C ASN A 148 -27.62 -2.31 -4.72
N GLY A 149 -28.01 -1.11 -5.16
CA GLY A 149 -28.92 -0.22 -4.43
C GLY A 149 -30.40 -0.49 -4.67
N THR A 150 -30.75 -1.09 -5.81
CA THR A 150 -32.13 -1.35 -6.23
C THR A 150 -32.37 -2.83 -6.52
N ALA A 151 -33.63 -3.24 -6.68
CA ALA A 151 -33.99 -4.62 -7.05
C ALA A 151 -33.37 -5.03 -8.40
N THR A 152 -33.41 -4.15 -9.41
CA THR A 152 -32.84 -4.41 -10.73
C THR A 152 -31.32 -4.60 -10.65
N GLU A 153 -30.63 -3.75 -9.91
CA GLU A 153 -29.18 -3.87 -9.73
C GLU A 153 -28.80 -5.14 -8.93
N GLN A 154 -29.59 -5.49 -7.91
CA GLN A 154 -29.39 -6.69 -7.10
C GLN A 154 -29.58 -7.99 -7.89
N ALA A 155 -30.38 -7.98 -8.96
CA ALA A 155 -30.57 -9.16 -9.81
C ALA A 155 -29.29 -9.55 -10.56
N ASP A 156 -28.39 -8.58 -10.80
CA ASP A 156 -27.13 -8.76 -11.53
C ASP A 156 -25.88 -8.64 -10.64
N SER A 157 -26.06 -8.58 -9.31
CA SER A 157 -24.98 -8.44 -8.33
C SER A 157 -24.97 -9.59 -7.31
N ASN A 158 -23.78 -10.10 -7.02
CA ASN A 158 -23.52 -11.08 -5.97
C ASN A 158 -23.26 -10.46 -4.59
N ARG A 159 -23.58 -9.19 -4.38
CA ARG A 159 -23.35 -8.49 -3.11
C ARG A 159 -24.66 -8.25 -2.37
N ARG A 160 -24.69 -8.39 -1.06
CA ARG A 160 -25.83 -7.99 -0.20
C ARG A 160 -25.35 -7.27 1.04
N THR A 161 -26.18 -6.43 1.63
CA THR A 161 -25.86 -5.75 2.90
C THR A 161 -26.43 -6.57 4.04
N ALA A 162 -25.58 -6.98 4.98
CA ALA A 162 -26.01 -7.65 6.21
C ALA A 162 -26.82 -6.67 7.09
N THR A 163 -27.91 -7.17 7.65
CA THR A 163 -28.78 -6.46 8.61
C THR A 163 -28.56 -6.93 10.04
N ASN A 164 -27.66 -7.90 10.26
CA ASN A 164 -27.24 -8.32 11.59
C ASN A 164 -26.64 -7.15 12.39
N ALA A 165 -26.76 -7.23 13.71
CA ALA A 165 -25.97 -6.40 14.62
C ALA A 165 -24.48 -6.78 14.52
N ALA A 166 -23.60 -5.85 14.89
CA ALA A 166 -22.17 -6.14 14.96
C ALA A 166 -21.88 -7.22 16.00
N GLY A 167 -21.03 -8.18 15.65
CA GLY A 167 -20.70 -9.33 16.50
C GLY A 167 -20.72 -10.67 15.74
N PRO A 168 -20.52 -11.79 16.45
CA PRO A 168 -20.59 -13.12 15.85
C PRO A 168 -22.03 -13.51 15.53
N ALA A 169 -22.27 -13.99 14.32
CA ALA A 169 -23.57 -14.49 13.86
C ALA A 169 -23.43 -15.88 13.23
N THR A 170 -24.30 -16.82 13.61
CA THR A 170 -24.45 -18.14 12.96
C THR A 170 -25.63 -18.17 12.00
N ALA A 171 -26.61 -17.28 12.19
CA ALA A 171 -27.70 -17.01 11.26
C ALA A 171 -27.49 -15.60 10.70
N ILE A 172 -27.43 -15.50 9.37
CA ILE A 172 -27.19 -14.25 8.66
C ILE A 172 -28.54 -13.70 8.22
N THR A 173 -28.73 -12.40 8.41
CA THR A 173 -29.87 -11.65 7.88
C THR A 173 -29.36 -10.57 6.94
N MET A 174 -30.02 -10.36 5.81
CA MET A 174 -29.55 -9.43 4.79
C MET A 174 -30.69 -8.68 4.09
N SER A 175 -30.37 -7.49 3.59
CA SER A 175 -31.26 -6.73 2.72
C SER A 175 -31.19 -7.27 1.31
N SER A 176 -32.25 -7.97 0.88
CA SER A 176 -32.37 -8.58 -0.44
C SER A 176 -33.69 -8.17 -1.10
N LEU A 177 -33.58 -7.47 -2.22
CA LEU A 177 -34.69 -6.97 -3.05
C LEU A 177 -34.88 -7.79 -4.33
N ALA A 178 -33.89 -8.61 -4.68
CA ALA A 178 -33.92 -9.59 -5.76
C ALA A 178 -33.11 -10.83 -5.36
N GLY A 179 -33.43 -11.98 -5.93
CA GLY A 179 -32.69 -13.21 -5.65
C GLY A 179 -31.24 -13.14 -6.08
N LEU A 180 -30.36 -13.84 -5.36
CA LEU A 180 -28.97 -13.98 -5.79
C LEU A 180 -28.90 -14.78 -7.11
N PRO A 181 -27.98 -14.45 -8.03
CA PRO A 181 -27.84 -15.14 -9.32
C PRO A 181 -27.60 -16.65 -9.16
N LEU A 182 -28.37 -17.48 -9.87
CA LEU A 182 -28.27 -18.96 -9.75
C LEU A 182 -26.87 -19.52 -10.06
N MET A 183 -26.12 -18.84 -10.93
CA MET A 183 -24.75 -19.23 -11.30
C MET A 183 -23.75 -19.15 -10.14
N ASP A 184 -24.09 -18.41 -9.08
CA ASP A 184 -23.26 -18.27 -7.88
C ASP A 184 -23.42 -19.45 -6.90
N PHE A 185 -24.39 -20.34 -7.14
CA PHE A 185 -24.56 -21.55 -6.35
C PHE A 185 -23.49 -22.59 -6.69
N ALA A 186 -22.32 -22.47 -6.06
CA ALA A 186 -21.18 -23.34 -6.33
C ALA A 186 -20.44 -23.74 -5.04
N SER A 187 -19.96 -24.99 -5.02
CA SER A 187 -19.04 -25.46 -3.98
C SER A 187 -17.77 -24.61 -4.04
N PRO A 188 -17.24 -24.12 -2.91
CA PRO A 188 -17.48 -24.62 -1.54
C PRO A 188 -18.59 -23.93 -0.72
N TYR A 189 -19.51 -23.20 -1.37
CA TYR A 189 -20.66 -22.52 -0.75
C TYR A 189 -20.26 -21.48 0.29
N ARG A 190 -19.37 -20.58 -0.10
CA ARG A 190 -18.79 -19.54 0.77
C ARG A 190 -19.56 -18.24 0.69
N VAL A 191 -19.60 -17.55 1.82
CA VAL A 191 -19.94 -16.13 1.90
C VAL A 191 -18.76 -15.38 2.51
N PHE A 192 -18.39 -14.26 1.89
CA PHE A 192 -17.33 -13.38 2.36
C PHE A 192 -17.93 -12.11 2.95
N ALA A 193 -17.51 -11.77 4.18
CA ALA A 193 -17.75 -10.46 4.75
C ALA A 193 -16.64 -9.51 4.31
N VAL A 194 -16.98 -8.42 3.62
CA VAL A 194 -15.99 -7.51 3.00
C VAL A 194 -16.22 -6.06 3.38
N ASP A 195 -15.12 -5.33 3.54
CA ASP A 195 -15.16 -3.87 3.71
C ASP A 195 -15.30 -3.17 2.34
N THR A 196 -15.51 -1.85 2.35
CA THR A 196 -15.51 -1.06 1.11
C THR A 196 -14.16 -1.15 0.39
N PRO A 197 -14.14 -1.05 -0.96
CA PRO A 197 -12.91 -1.06 -1.74
C PRO A 197 -11.82 -0.10 -1.23
N VAL A 198 -10.57 -0.51 -1.45
CA VAL A 198 -9.37 0.26 -1.14
C VAL A 198 -8.56 0.41 -2.42
N THR A 199 -8.13 1.64 -2.70
CA THR A 199 -7.27 1.93 -3.85
C THR A 199 -5.92 2.45 -3.36
N TYR A 200 -4.84 1.90 -3.92
CA TYR A 200 -3.50 2.47 -3.83
C TYR A 200 -3.18 3.14 -5.16
N ARG A 201 -3.00 4.45 -5.16
CA ARG A 201 -2.75 5.25 -6.36
C ARG A 201 -1.40 5.96 -6.24
N CYS A 202 -0.61 5.83 -7.31
CA CYS A 202 0.60 6.57 -7.53
C CYS A 202 0.28 7.89 -8.25
N ASP A 203 0.59 9.00 -7.59
CA ASP A 203 0.53 10.33 -8.17
C ASP A 203 1.94 10.83 -8.44
N LEU A 204 2.36 10.79 -9.71
CA LEU A 204 3.70 11.22 -10.12
C LEU A 204 3.86 12.74 -10.11
N GLY A 205 2.76 13.50 -10.23
CA GLY A 205 2.78 14.96 -10.17
C GLY A 205 2.95 15.47 -8.75
N ALA A 206 2.25 14.85 -7.79
CA ALA A 206 2.42 15.10 -6.37
C ALA A 206 3.63 14.35 -5.75
N GLY A 207 4.17 13.36 -6.47
CA GLY A 207 5.26 12.51 -6.00
C GLY A 207 4.87 11.63 -4.82
N THR A 208 3.66 11.07 -4.79
CA THR A 208 3.15 10.28 -3.65
C THR A 208 2.52 8.96 -4.06
N VAL A 209 2.58 7.97 -3.16
CA VAL A 209 1.65 6.83 -3.16
C VAL A 209 0.61 7.10 -2.08
N THR A 210 -0.65 7.14 -2.46
CA THR A 210 -1.76 7.43 -1.55
C THR A 210 -2.74 6.25 -1.51
N ARG A 211 -3.12 5.85 -0.30
CA ARG A 211 -4.20 4.88 -0.06
C ARG A 211 -5.50 5.62 0.14
N TYR A 212 -6.53 5.22 -0.59
CA TYR A 212 -7.90 5.72 -0.51
C TYR A 212 -8.80 4.60 0.02
N SER A 213 -9.77 4.96 0.86
CA SER A 213 -10.73 4.02 1.45
C SER A 213 -12.04 4.71 1.81
N GLY A 214 -13.13 3.95 1.93
CA GLY A 214 -14.43 4.49 2.34
C GLY A 214 -15.15 5.31 1.27
N TYR A 215 -14.74 5.20 0.00
CA TYR A 215 -15.44 5.81 -1.14
C TYR A 215 -16.59 4.93 -1.69
N GLY A 216 -16.83 3.77 -1.06
CA GLY A 216 -17.87 2.84 -1.45
C GLY A 216 -17.54 1.99 -2.68
N PHE A 217 -18.52 1.24 -3.16
CA PHE A 217 -18.37 0.35 -4.31
C PHE A 217 -18.72 1.10 -5.60
N GLN A 218 -17.85 1.01 -6.59
CA GLN A 218 -18.02 1.66 -7.90
C GLN A 218 -17.75 0.63 -9.00
N ALA A 219 -18.68 0.49 -9.95
CA ALA A 219 -18.53 -0.46 -11.05
C ALA A 219 -17.30 -0.14 -11.92
N SER A 220 -17.09 1.14 -12.22
CA SER A 220 -15.85 1.63 -12.84
C SER A 220 -14.83 1.97 -11.77
N GLN A 221 -13.58 1.54 -11.95
CA GLN A 221 -12.49 1.87 -11.04
C GLN A 221 -12.24 3.39 -11.04
N PRO A 222 -12.41 4.08 -9.91
CA PRO A 222 -12.22 5.52 -9.87
C PRO A 222 -10.72 5.89 -9.77
N ASP A 223 -10.31 6.95 -10.45
CA ASP A 223 -8.92 7.41 -10.49
C ASP A 223 -8.82 8.96 -10.61
N PRO A 224 -8.50 9.68 -9.51
CA PRO A 224 -8.48 9.21 -8.13
C PRO A 224 -9.90 8.94 -7.60
N PRO A 225 -10.05 8.07 -6.59
CA PRO A 225 -11.29 7.95 -5.84
C PRO A 225 -11.69 9.29 -5.22
N THR A 226 -12.99 9.60 -5.28
CA THR A 226 -13.58 10.75 -4.61
C THR A 226 -14.42 10.30 -3.42
N GLY A 227 -14.43 11.10 -2.35
CA GLY A 227 -15.05 10.73 -1.08
C GLY A 227 -14.18 9.82 -0.21
N GLY A 228 -14.67 9.52 0.99
CA GLY A 228 -13.96 8.69 1.97
C GLY A 228 -12.74 9.38 2.60
N ALA A 229 -11.75 8.57 2.97
CA ALA A 229 -10.51 8.98 3.61
C ALA A 229 -9.30 8.59 2.76
N SER A 230 -8.24 9.41 2.81
CA SER A 230 -6.97 9.14 2.16
C SER A 230 -5.79 9.27 3.11
N SER A 231 -4.73 8.50 2.87
CA SER A 231 -3.48 8.56 3.63
C SER A 231 -2.28 8.35 2.72
N VAL A 232 -1.28 9.23 2.80
CA VAL A 232 -0.02 9.10 2.07
C VAL A 232 0.81 7.96 2.67
N LEU A 233 1.26 7.02 1.84
CA LEU A 233 2.12 5.90 2.22
C LEU A 233 3.60 6.22 1.99
N ALA A 234 3.90 6.90 0.89
CA ALA A 234 5.26 7.26 0.50
C ALA A 234 5.25 8.58 -0.26
N THR A 235 6.35 9.32 -0.14
CA THR A 235 6.64 10.58 -0.85
C THR A 235 7.91 10.44 -1.67
N GLY A 236 8.14 11.36 -2.61
CA GLY A 236 9.29 11.31 -3.51
C GLY A 236 9.15 10.26 -4.61
N VAL A 237 7.91 9.88 -4.96
CA VAL A 237 7.65 8.90 -6.03
C VAL A 237 7.95 9.53 -7.39
N THR A 238 8.85 8.93 -8.15
CA THR A 238 9.21 9.41 -9.50
C THR A 238 8.77 8.46 -10.61
N ALA A 239 8.59 7.17 -10.29
CA ALA A 239 7.96 6.20 -11.17
C ALA A 239 7.23 5.14 -10.34
N CYS A 240 6.19 4.57 -10.93
CA CYS A 240 5.38 3.53 -10.31
C CYS A 240 4.76 2.67 -11.41
N ARG A 241 4.65 1.37 -11.16
CA ARG A 241 3.94 0.44 -12.04
C ARG A 241 3.30 -0.66 -11.22
N PHE A 242 2.00 -0.79 -11.36
CA PHE A 242 1.24 -1.93 -10.90
C PHE A 242 0.80 -2.74 -12.11
N ALA A 243 0.85 -4.06 -11.98
CA ALA A 243 0.25 -4.97 -12.94
C ALA A 243 -0.33 -6.17 -12.20
N TYR A 244 -1.45 -6.65 -12.72
CA TYR A 244 -2.13 -7.83 -12.22
C TYR A 244 -2.22 -8.84 -13.35
N ASP A 245 -1.63 -10.00 -13.13
CA ASP A 245 -1.76 -11.14 -14.00
C ASP A 245 -2.72 -12.15 -13.34
N SER A 246 -3.92 -12.22 -13.90
CA SER A 246 -4.96 -13.18 -13.51
C SER A 246 -4.88 -14.49 -14.29
N ALA A 247 -3.94 -14.63 -15.23
CA ALA A 247 -3.85 -15.76 -16.16
C ALA A 247 -2.90 -16.87 -15.68
N VAL A 248 -2.22 -16.71 -14.55
CA VAL A 248 -1.13 -17.60 -14.12
C VAL A 248 -1.51 -18.35 -12.84
N VAL A 249 -1.77 -19.65 -13.00
CA VAL A 249 -2.00 -20.71 -12.00
C VAL A 249 -3.48 -21.00 -11.63
N ALA A 250 -4.06 -21.94 -12.38
CA ALA A 250 -5.16 -22.83 -11.94
C ALA A 250 -6.40 -22.16 -11.33
N MET A 251 -7.00 -21.14 -11.97
CA MET A 251 -8.31 -20.55 -11.61
C MET A 251 -8.50 -20.15 -10.12
N SER A 252 -7.42 -20.11 -9.33
CA SER A 252 -7.48 -19.99 -7.86
C SER A 252 -6.32 -19.19 -7.28
N ALA A 253 -5.40 -18.71 -8.11
CA ALA A 253 -4.38 -17.75 -7.70
C ALA A 253 -4.23 -16.64 -8.75
N GLY A 254 -3.69 -15.50 -8.32
CA GLY A 254 -3.27 -14.41 -9.20
C GLY A 254 -1.97 -13.79 -8.69
N LEU A 255 -1.25 -13.11 -9.58
CA LEU A 255 0.01 -12.44 -9.25
C LEU A 255 -0.13 -10.94 -9.47
N VAL A 256 0.15 -10.17 -8.41
CA VAL A 256 0.23 -8.72 -8.49
C VAL A 256 1.70 -8.33 -8.39
N SER A 257 2.20 -7.66 -9.42
CA SER A 257 3.53 -7.05 -9.42
C SER A 257 3.43 -5.56 -9.10
N LEU A 258 4.27 -5.14 -8.17
CA LEU A 258 4.35 -3.77 -7.68
C LEU A 258 5.78 -3.27 -7.89
N GLN A 259 5.93 -2.19 -8.63
CA GLN A 259 7.19 -1.49 -8.82
C GLN A 259 7.05 -0.05 -8.34
N LEU A 260 7.98 0.38 -7.48
CA LEU A 260 8.01 1.72 -6.94
C LEU A 260 9.41 2.30 -7.02
N THR A 261 9.53 3.47 -7.65
CA THR A 261 10.77 4.26 -7.69
C THR A 261 10.60 5.50 -6.83
N LEU A 262 11.47 5.63 -5.82
CA LEU A 262 11.54 6.81 -4.96
C LEU A 262 12.84 7.57 -5.22
N ALA A 263 12.79 8.89 -5.17
CA ALA A 263 13.94 9.77 -5.23
C ALA A 263 13.89 10.85 -4.16
N THR A 264 15.07 11.28 -3.71
CA THR A 264 15.24 12.43 -2.83
C THR A 264 16.43 13.27 -3.29
N THR A 265 16.32 14.59 -3.15
CA THR A 265 17.41 15.52 -3.48
C THR A 265 17.94 16.14 -2.20
N SER A 266 19.25 16.01 -1.99
CA SER A 266 19.98 16.48 -0.82
C SER A 266 21.16 17.35 -1.23
N THR A 267 21.86 17.94 -0.26
CA THR A 267 23.11 18.69 -0.49
C THR A 267 24.24 17.82 -1.06
N SER A 268 24.15 16.49 -0.93
CA SER A 268 25.08 15.53 -1.54
C SER A 268 24.72 15.10 -2.96
N GLY A 269 23.54 15.48 -3.47
CA GLY A 269 23.04 15.09 -4.79
C GLY A 269 21.64 14.49 -4.75
N THR A 270 21.18 13.99 -5.90
CA THR A 270 19.92 13.26 -6.04
C THR A 270 20.16 11.77 -5.93
N GLU A 271 19.48 11.12 -5.00
CA GLU A 271 19.47 9.67 -4.81
C GLU A 271 18.15 9.10 -5.31
N SER A 272 18.19 7.91 -5.93
CA SER A 272 16.98 7.20 -6.34
C SER A 272 17.14 5.68 -6.19
N ILE A 273 16.05 5.01 -5.88
CA ILE A 273 15.97 3.55 -5.80
C ILE A 273 14.69 3.06 -6.47
N THR A 274 14.75 1.87 -7.04
CA THR A 274 13.57 1.15 -7.54
C THR A 274 13.48 -0.17 -6.79
N LEU A 275 12.31 -0.45 -6.21
CA LEU A 275 11.99 -1.74 -5.61
C LEU A 275 10.88 -2.42 -6.40
N HIS A 276 11.00 -3.75 -6.48
CA HIS A 276 10.01 -4.65 -7.05
C HIS A 276 9.49 -5.56 -5.93
N HIS A 277 8.19 -5.79 -5.91
CA HIS A 277 7.54 -6.70 -4.99
C HIS A 277 6.44 -7.47 -5.71
N GLU A 278 6.32 -8.75 -5.41
CA GLU A 278 5.27 -9.60 -5.94
C GLU A 278 4.41 -10.11 -4.79
N ALA A 279 3.10 -10.02 -4.97
CA ALA A 279 2.11 -10.51 -4.02
C ALA A 279 1.21 -11.53 -4.73
N HIS A 280 1.11 -12.71 -4.13
CA HIS A 280 0.11 -13.70 -4.54
C HIS A 280 -1.23 -13.34 -3.92
N VAL A 281 -2.29 -13.49 -4.71
CA VAL A 281 -3.68 -13.33 -4.27
C VAL A 281 -4.41 -14.65 -4.42
N ASP A 282 -5.25 -14.99 -3.45
CA ASP A 282 -6.12 -16.16 -3.51
C ASP A 282 -7.36 -15.79 -4.33
N ASN A 283 -7.56 -16.51 -5.43
CA ASN A 283 -8.67 -16.30 -6.36
C ASN A 283 -9.68 -17.45 -6.31
N ALA A 284 -9.68 -18.27 -5.25
CA ALA A 284 -10.70 -19.30 -5.03
C ALA A 284 -11.98 -18.67 -4.44
N PRO A 285 -13.06 -18.51 -5.23
CA PRO A 285 -14.31 -17.90 -4.77
C PRO A 285 -15.09 -18.76 -3.75
#